data_AF-A0A8T0V909-F1
#
_entry.id   AF-A0A8T0V909-F1
#
_cell.length_a   1.000
_cell.length_b   1.000
_cell.length_c   1.000
_cell.angle_alpha   90.00
_cell.angle_beta   90.00
_cell.angle_gamma   90.00
#
_symmetry.space_group_name_H-M   'P 1'
#
loop_
_entity.id
_entity.type
_entity.pdbx_description
1 polymer ?
#
loop_
_entity_poly.entity_id
_entity_poly.type
_entity_poly.pdbx_seq_one_letter_code
_entity_poly.pdbx_strand_id
1 'polypeptide(L)'
;MDATRQPDQRRGDGGGGDRYGVLLYYKYAEVPDAAALAAFYEERCRGLALVGRVRVGPDGVNATLGGRMTALEKHIAEMSSNTLFEGTDFKLASCEDPVDERVARECGFTSLSVRVVKELVTLCSNPTSAPPEISSAGRHLSAAEFHSVLQNVAGTSSDEVASAEKNEVVVVDARNVYETRIGKFNVPNVETLDPEIRQYSDLPSWIDEHTEKLRGKSILMYCTGGIRCEMASAYIRSKGEGFENVFQLYGGIQRYLEQFPDGGYFEGKNFVFDHRISVGSLKENILGMCLLCGSSYDDYSSRCRCSHCRMLVLVCPTCQGSTKEYVCELCQKNGKELCQISNTQDCGIQISEPSGFENPSISNHNVTSKVPWSNDSEQLKKLRILCLHGFRQSASNFKGRTSALAKKLKHIAELVFIDAPHELSFVYQPIQGCCSDKPSPPAATPKRKFAWLVAPNSSFNAEQDWKAADAPFDPLQYQQQTKGFEESYTYLENAISEIGNFDGILGFSQGAAMAALFCRQQQKTCGSPKFRFGMFCSGYPAPVGNFDGEPIKLPSLHCFGNGEGHDRQIANRASAELAGQFQLDCCSVVEHDLGHIIPTRSPYIDRIKDFLSSFL
;
A
#
# COMPACT_ATOMS: atom_id res chain seq x y z
N MET A 1 -8.51 2.18 -55.52
CA MET A 1 -7.96 3.41 -56.15
C MET A 1 -7.32 4.21 -55.05
N ASP A 2 -6.01 4.41 -55.18
CA ASP A 2 -5.12 5.06 -54.22
C ASP A 2 -5.60 6.43 -53.74
N ALA A 3 -5.43 6.68 -52.45
CA ALA A 3 -5.34 8.03 -51.90
C ALA A 3 -4.39 8.03 -50.69
N THR A 4 -3.10 7.91 -50.99
CA THR A 4 -1.98 8.33 -50.12
C THR A 4 -2.19 9.77 -49.67
N ARG A 5 -2.40 10.01 -48.36
CA ARG A 5 -2.26 11.34 -47.76
C ARG A 5 -0.83 11.52 -47.24
N GLN A 6 -0.11 12.44 -47.87
CA GLN A 6 1.14 13.01 -47.35
C GLN A 6 0.87 13.86 -46.11
N PRO A 7 1.81 13.94 -45.14
CA PRO A 7 1.68 14.83 -44.00
C PRO A 7 2.01 16.28 -44.38
N ASP A 8 1.21 17.19 -43.84
CA ASP A 8 1.21 18.63 -44.06
C ASP A 8 2.54 19.28 -43.59
N GLN A 9 3.32 19.82 -44.52
CA GLN A 9 4.52 20.62 -44.24
C GLN A 9 4.11 22.07 -43.94
N ARG A 10 3.99 22.43 -42.66
CA ARG A 10 4.16 23.82 -42.23
C ARG A 10 5.61 24.07 -41.81
N ARG A 11 6.36 24.76 -42.66
CA ARG A 11 7.61 25.43 -42.28
C ARG A 11 7.26 26.73 -41.56
N GLY A 12 7.68 26.83 -40.31
CA GLY A 12 7.61 28.03 -39.48
C GLY A 12 8.63 27.93 -38.35
N ASP A 13 9.81 28.48 -38.63
CA ASP A 13 10.81 29.09 -37.72
C ASP A 13 11.28 28.37 -36.44
N GLY A 14 12.51 27.84 -36.49
CA GLY A 14 13.58 28.38 -35.63
C GLY A 14 13.67 28.06 -34.13
N GLY A 15 12.97 27.04 -33.60
CA GLY A 15 13.09 26.69 -32.17
C GLY A 15 12.51 25.33 -31.77
N GLY A 16 12.69 24.28 -32.59
CA GLY A 16 12.09 22.96 -32.33
C GLY A 16 12.83 22.13 -31.28
N GLY A 17 12.50 22.33 -30.00
CA GLY A 17 12.89 21.40 -28.94
C GLY A 17 12.30 20.00 -29.17
N ASP A 18 13.11 18.97 -28.91
CA ASP A 18 12.67 17.56 -28.94
C ASP A 18 11.52 17.35 -27.93
N ARG A 19 10.40 16.78 -28.40
CA ARG A 19 9.19 16.59 -27.57
C ARG A 19 9.44 15.55 -26.49
N TYR A 20 8.70 15.62 -25.39
CA TYR A 20 8.73 14.60 -24.34
C TYR A 20 7.61 13.58 -24.56
N GLY A 21 7.79 12.41 -23.98
CA GLY A 21 6.78 11.36 -24.00
C GLY A 21 6.88 10.41 -22.81
N VAL A 22 5.95 9.46 -22.79
CA VAL A 22 5.90 8.35 -21.85
C VAL A 22 5.82 7.04 -22.64
N LEU A 23 6.63 6.07 -22.24
CA LEU A 23 6.69 4.73 -22.78
C LEU A 23 6.24 3.73 -21.71
N LEU A 24 5.26 2.89 -22.06
CA LEU A 24 4.76 1.81 -21.23
C LEU A 24 4.90 0.48 -21.97
N TYR A 25 5.47 -0.52 -21.33
CA TYR A 25 5.46 -1.89 -21.84
C TYR A 25 5.70 -2.89 -20.71
N TYR A 26 5.32 -4.13 -20.96
CA TYR A 26 5.71 -5.27 -20.15
C TYR A 26 6.00 -6.45 -21.06
N LYS A 27 6.79 -7.38 -20.57
CA LYS A 27 7.07 -8.65 -21.24
C LYS A 27 7.17 -9.71 -20.16
N TYR A 28 6.29 -10.71 -20.21
CA TYR A 28 6.50 -11.95 -19.49
C TYR A 28 7.38 -12.85 -20.35
N ALA A 29 8.51 -13.27 -19.79
CA ALA A 29 9.48 -14.17 -20.39
C ALA A 29 10.42 -14.65 -19.28
N GLU A 30 10.96 -15.86 -19.42
CA GLU A 30 11.96 -16.33 -18.48
C GLU A 30 13.20 -15.42 -18.53
N VAL A 31 13.58 -14.88 -17.38
CA VAL A 31 14.76 -14.02 -17.19
C VAL A 31 15.79 -14.80 -16.39
N PRO A 32 16.83 -15.36 -17.04
CA PRO A 32 17.83 -16.19 -16.36
C PRO A 32 18.57 -15.45 -15.24
N ASP A 33 18.84 -14.15 -15.45
CA ASP A 33 19.49 -13.29 -14.46
C ASP A 33 18.78 -11.93 -14.37
N ALA A 34 17.85 -11.83 -13.41
CA ALA A 34 17.10 -10.60 -13.15
C ALA A 34 18.00 -9.46 -12.63
N ALA A 35 19.11 -9.77 -11.96
CA ALA A 35 20.04 -8.75 -11.46
C ALA A 35 20.85 -8.15 -12.61
N ALA A 36 21.35 -8.98 -13.54
CA ALA A 36 22.03 -8.52 -14.75
C ALA A 36 21.10 -7.69 -15.64
N LEU A 37 19.85 -8.14 -15.84
CA LEU A 37 18.88 -7.38 -16.63
C LEU A 37 18.50 -6.05 -15.96
N ALA A 38 18.39 -6.01 -14.63
CA ALA A 38 18.18 -4.76 -13.89
C ALA A 38 19.38 -3.80 -14.03
N ALA A 39 20.61 -4.32 -13.97
CA ALA A 39 21.82 -3.50 -14.20
C ALA A 39 21.86 -2.94 -15.63
N PHE A 40 21.51 -3.76 -16.62
CA PHE A 40 21.35 -3.32 -18.01
C PHE A 40 20.34 -2.16 -18.13
N TYR A 41 19.16 -2.28 -17.52
CA TYR A 41 18.18 -1.19 -17.50
C TYR A 41 18.71 0.07 -16.82
N GLU A 42 19.38 -0.07 -15.68
CA GLU A 42 19.92 1.06 -14.92
C GLU A 42 20.96 1.82 -15.76
N GLU A 43 21.88 1.12 -16.41
CA GLU A 43 22.90 1.70 -17.29
C GLU A 43 22.29 2.39 -18.51
N ARG A 44 21.44 1.67 -19.26
CA ARG A 44 20.86 2.17 -20.52
C ARG A 44 19.94 3.37 -20.29
N CYS A 45 19.01 3.26 -19.35
CA CYS A 45 18.07 4.35 -19.06
C CYS A 45 18.82 5.60 -18.55
N ARG A 46 19.85 5.44 -17.72
CA ARG A 46 20.68 6.59 -17.30
C ARG A 46 21.46 7.20 -18.46
N GLY A 47 22.06 6.39 -19.32
CA GLY A 47 22.77 6.84 -20.51
C GLY A 47 21.89 7.62 -21.49
N LEU A 48 20.60 7.28 -21.54
CA LEU A 48 19.58 7.96 -22.35
C LEU A 48 18.86 9.10 -21.61
N ALA A 49 19.24 9.39 -20.36
CA ALA A 49 18.56 10.35 -19.47
C ALA A 49 17.05 10.07 -19.32
N LEU A 50 16.67 8.80 -19.34
CA LEU A 50 15.31 8.35 -19.08
C LEU A 50 15.07 8.23 -17.58
N VAL A 51 13.90 8.68 -17.17
CA VAL A 51 13.38 8.58 -15.81
C VAL A 51 12.20 7.62 -15.81
N GLY A 52 11.83 7.05 -14.67
CA GLY A 52 10.76 6.06 -14.69
C GLY A 52 10.83 5.02 -13.60
N ARG A 53 10.04 3.97 -13.81
CA ARG A 53 10.08 2.75 -13.02
C ARG A 53 10.26 1.57 -13.94
N VAL A 54 11.23 0.72 -13.60
CA VAL A 54 11.41 -0.60 -14.23
C VAL A 54 11.39 -1.64 -13.13
N ARG A 55 10.54 -2.65 -13.29
CA ARG A 55 10.48 -3.82 -12.42
C ARG A 55 10.97 -5.00 -13.22
N VAL A 56 12.01 -5.66 -12.73
CA VAL A 56 12.59 -6.85 -13.34
C VAL A 56 12.36 -8.01 -12.39
N GLY A 57 11.72 -9.07 -12.86
CA GLY A 57 11.51 -10.30 -12.11
C GLY A 57 12.10 -11.50 -12.84
N PRO A 58 12.10 -12.68 -12.21
CA PRO A 58 12.45 -13.92 -12.89
C PRO A 58 11.53 -14.21 -14.09
N ASP A 59 10.29 -13.71 -14.04
CA ASP A 59 9.26 -13.98 -15.04
C ASP A 59 9.09 -12.83 -16.05
N GLY A 60 9.98 -11.83 -16.05
CA GLY A 60 10.00 -10.80 -17.09
C GLY A 60 10.29 -9.38 -16.62
N VAL A 61 9.69 -8.41 -17.31
CA VAL A 61 9.89 -6.97 -17.08
C VAL A 61 8.58 -6.18 -17.19
N ASN A 62 8.43 -5.16 -16.35
CA ASN A 62 7.39 -4.14 -16.47
C ASN A 62 8.02 -2.75 -16.35
N ALA A 63 7.84 -1.92 -17.38
CA ALA A 63 8.50 -0.63 -17.49
C ALA A 63 7.50 0.50 -17.78
N THR A 64 7.71 1.62 -17.10
CA THR A 64 7.11 2.92 -17.39
C THR A 64 8.22 3.95 -17.37
N LEU A 65 8.59 4.43 -18.56
CA LEU A 65 9.72 5.35 -18.76
C LEU A 65 9.20 6.67 -19.31
N GLY A 66 9.79 7.77 -18.89
CA GLY A 66 9.53 9.11 -19.40
C GLY A 66 10.84 9.77 -19.81
N GLY A 67 10.77 10.63 -20.81
CA GLY A 67 11.93 11.33 -21.32
C GLY A 67 11.68 11.96 -22.68
N ARG A 68 12.76 12.37 -23.35
CA ARG A 68 12.72 12.87 -24.72
C ARG A 68 12.26 11.76 -25.67
N MET A 69 11.45 12.10 -26.67
CA MET A 69 10.93 11.14 -27.65
C MET A 69 12.05 10.38 -28.35
N THR A 70 13.09 11.08 -28.80
CA THR A 70 14.25 10.42 -29.44
C THR A 70 14.99 9.44 -28.53
N ALA A 71 15.02 9.69 -27.21
CA ALA A 71 15.61 8.79 -26.23
C ALA A 71 14.74 7.56 -25.98
N LEU A 72 13.41 7.73 -25.93
CA LEU A 72 12.46 6.62 -25.82
C LEU A 72 12.47 5.73 -27.06
N GLU A 73 12.56 6.32 -28.26
CA GLU A 73 12.67 5.57 -29.51
C GLU A 73 13.97 4.76 -29.59
N LYS A 74 15.11 5.34 -29.16
CA LYS A 74 16.38 4.61 -29.03
C LYS A 74 16.25 3.44 -28.06
N HIS A 75 15.62 3.67 -26.91
CA HIS A 75 15.36 2.62 -25.92
C HIS A 75 14.51 1.48 -26.53
N ILE A 76 13.44 1.82 -27.27
CA ILE A 76 12.59 0.83 -27.94
C ILE A 76 13.39 0.01 -28.96
N ALA A 77 14.19 0.67 -29.80
CA ALA A 77 15.01 -0.01 -30.81
C ALA A 77 15.99 -1.01 -30.17
N GLU A 78 16.61 -0.63 -29.06
CA GLU A 78 17.53 -1.49 -28.31
C GLU A 78 16.81 -2.67 -27.66
N MET A 79 15.68 -2.45 -26.99
CA MET A 79 14.91 -3.55 -26.42
C MET A 79 14.46 -4.51 -27.53
N SER A 80 13.96 -3.98 -28.64
CA SER A 80 13.48 -4.77 -29.77
C SER A 80 14.57 -5.59 -30.46
N SER A 81 15.84 -5.18 -30.33
CA SER A 81 16.99 -5.95 -30.85
C SER A 81 17.34 -7.18 -30.01
N ASN A 82 16.83 -7.26 -28.78
CA ASN A 82 17.04 -8.37 -27.87
C ASN A 82 15.86 -9.36 -27.98
N THR A 83 16.18 -10.64 -28.22
CA THR A 83 15.21 -11.73 -28.39
C THR A 83 14.26 -11.88 -27.20
N LEU A 84 14.68 -11.50 -25.99
CA LEU A 84 13.84 -11.49 -24.79
C LEU A 84 12.58 -10.63 -24.97
N PHE A 85 12.67 -9.54 -25.75
CA PHE A 85 11.58 -8.58 -25.95
C PHE A 85 10.90 -8.72 -27.31
N GLU A 86 11.13 -9.81 -28.04
CA GLU A 86 10.43 -10.06 -29.30
C GLU A 86 8.91 -10.05 -29.10
N GLY A 87 8.19 -9.37 -30.00
CA GLY A 87 6.73 -9.21 -29.94
C GLY A 87 6.22 -8.35 -28.77
N THR A 88 7.07 -7.57 -28.11
CA THR A 88 6.66 -6.67 -27.02
C THR A 88 5.81 -5.51 -27.57
N ASP A 89 4.68 -5.26 -26.90
CA ASP A 89 3.80 -4.13 -27.22
C ASP A 89 4.28 -2.84 -26.53
N PHE A 90 5.13 -2.07 -27.23
CA PHE A 90 5.60 -0.76 -26.78
C PHE A 90 4.54 0.33 -27.00
N LYS A 91 3.99 0.86 -25.91
CA LYS A 91 2.97 1.92 -25.92
C LYS A 91 3.67 3.26 -25.68
N LEU A 92 3.99 3.95 -26.77
CA LEU A 92 4.64 5.26 -26.75
C LEU A 92 3.59 6.35 -26.96
N ALA A 93 3.56 7.33 -26.06
CA ALA A 93 2.67 8.48 -26.15
C ALA A 93 3.46 9.78 -26.02
N SER A 94 3.20 10.75 -26.90
CA SER A 94 3.73 12.10 -26.80
C SER A 94 3.01 12.90 -25.73
N CYS A 95 3.73 13.83 -25.10
CA CYS A 95 3.17 14.86 -24.22
C CYS A 95 3.27 16.20 -24.94
N GLU A 96 2.15 16.93 -25.07
CA GLU A 96 2.14 18.30 -25.59
C GLU A 96 2.45 19.29 -24.47
N ASP A 97 3.29 20.30 -24.78
CA ASP A 97 3.77 21.38 -23.91
C ASP A 97 4.34 20.99 -22.52
N PRO A 98 5.50 20.32 -22.48
CA PRO A 98 6.35 20.37 -21.31
C PRO A 98 7.06 21.72 -21.23
N VAL A 99 6.40 22.72 -20.63
CA VAL A 99 7.05 23.99 -20.30
C VAL A 99 8.05 23.71 -19.17
N ASP A 100 9.31 23.45 -19.55
CA ASP A 100 10.49 23.35 -18.67
C ASP A 100 10.67 22.02 -17.90
N GLU A 101 11.79 21.88 -17.16
CA GLU A 101 12.11 20.82 -16.19
C GLU A 101 10.95 20.46 -15.24
N ARG A 102 9.98 21.37 -15.13
CA ARG A 102 8.73 21.20 -14.39
C ARG A 102 7.96 19.98 -14.88
N VAL A 103 7.92 19.68 -16.18
CA VAL A 103 7.17 18.51 -16.67
C VAL A 103 7.91 17.19 -16.45
N ALA A 104 9.25 17.19 -16.40
CA ALA A 104 10.00 16.02 -15.91
C ALA A 104 9.71 15.75 -14.41
N ARG A 105 9.53 16.81 -13.60
CA ARG A 105 9.10 16.71 -12.20
C ARG A 105 7.62 16.31 -12.06
N GLU A 106 6.73 16.87 -12.89
CA GLU A 106 5.29 16.63 -12.89
C GLU A 106 4.93 15.25 -13.44
N CYS A 107 5.72 14.70 -14.38
CA CYS A 107 5.70 13.31 -14.87
C CYS A 107 5.69 12.24 -13.75
N GLY A 108 6.03 12.62 -12.51
CA GLY A 108 6.15 11.70 -11.38
C GLY A 108 7.39 10.82 -11.46
N PHE A 109 8.24 11.07 -12.45
CA PHE A 109 9.51 10.41 -12.70
C PHE A 109 10.63 11.42 -12.43
N THR A 110 10.72 11.89 -11.19
CA THR A 110 11.85 12.74 -10.75
C THR A 110 13.18 11.99 -10.74
N SER A 111 13.13 10.66 -10.85
CA SER A 111 14.29 9.76 -10.89
C SER A 111 13.93 8.47 -11.62
N LEU A 112 14.96 7.76 -12.08
CA LEU A 112 14.85 6.37 -12.49
C LEU A 112 14.85 5.47 -11.26
N SER A 113 13.93 4.49 -11.22
CA SER A 113 13.89 3.44 -10.21
C SER A 113 13.80 2.08 -10.89
N VAL A 114 14.94 1.40 -11.07
CA VAL A 114 14.97 -0.01 -11.46
C VAL A 114 14.98 -0.88 -10.21
N ARG A 115 14.10 -1.90 -10.16
CA ARG A 115 13.98 -2.79 -9.00
C ARG A 115 13.85 -4.23 -9.43
N VAL A 116 14.69 -5.08 -8.85
CA VAL A 116 14.46 -6.52 -8.86
C VAL A 116 13.27 -6.84 -7.94
N VAL A 117 12.27 -7.53 -8.48
CA VAL A 117 11.03 -7.90 -7.80
C VAL A 117 10.79 -9.40 -7.92
N LYS A 118 9.99 -9.96 -7.00
CA LYS A 118 9.56 -11.36 -7.12
C LYS A 118 8.52 -11.54 -8.22
N GLU A 119 7.59 -10.60 -8.29
CA GLU A 119 6.49 -10.58 -9.26
C GLU A 119 6.43 -9.19 -9.89
N LEU A 120 6.17 -9.11 -11.20
CA LEU A 120 6.05 -7.83 -11.91
C LEU A 120 4.87 -7.01 -11.36
N VAL A 121 3.76 -7.71 -11.08
CA VAL A 121 2.58 -7.22 -10.38
C VAL A 121 2.20 -8.25 -9.32
N THR A 122 2.05 -7.81 -8.08
CA THR A 122 1.82 -8.73 -6.96
C THR A 122 0.42 -9.31 -6.99
N LEU A 123 0.27 -10.58 -7.37
CA LEU A 123 -1.03 -11.26 -7.50
C LEU A 123 -1.63 -11.61 -6.13
N CYS A 124 -0.81 -12.11 -5.20
CA CYS A 124 -1.25 -12.49 -3.86
C CYS A 124 -0.27 -11.96 -2.82
N SER A 125 -0.78 -11.28 -1.79
CA SER A 125 0.09 -10.78 -0.70
C SER A 125 0.62 -11.91 0.20
N ASN A 126 -0.13 -13.01 0.33
CA ASN A 126 0.25 -14.21 1.10
C ASN A 126 -0.20 -15.48 0.35
N PRO A 127 0.56 -15.94 -0.66
CA PRO A 127 0.18 -17.13 -1.42
C PRO A 127 0.28 -18.39 -0.54
N THR A 128 -0.78 -19.21 -0.55
CA THR A 128 -0.80 -20.56 0.06
C THR A 128 -0.41 -21.66 -0.94
N SER A 129 -0.43 -21.33 -2.24
CA SER A 129 -0.04 -22.20 -3.35
C SER A 129 0.97 -21.49 -4.26
N ALA A 130 1.60 -22.24 -5.16
CA ALA A 130 2.39 -21.65 -6.22
C ALA A 130 1.54 -20.67 -7.06
N PRO A 131 2.13 -19.57 -7.57
CA PRO A 131 1.44 -18.69 -8.50
C PRO A 131 1.07 -19.45 -9.79
N PRO A 132 -0.01 -19.05 -10.48
CA PRO A 132 -0.39 -19.70 -11.72
C PRO A 132 0.67 -19.45 -12.80
N GLU A 133 0.88 -20.42 -13.67
CA GLU A 133 1.81 -20.26 -14.79
C GLU A 133 1.24 -19.29 -15.83
N ILE A 134 2.09 -18.39 -16.33
CA ILE A 134 1.73 -17.45 -17.40
C ILE A 134 1.30 -18.15 -18.69
N SER A 135 1.82 -19.35 -18.96
CA SER A 135 1.43 -20.24 -20.06
C SER A 135 -0.07 -20.58 -20.03
N SER A 136 -0.68 -20.51 -18.84
CA SER A 136 -2.09 -20.77 -18.59
C SER A 136 -2.94 -19.50 -18.64
N ALA A 137 -2.41 -18.35 -19.05
CA ALA A 137 -3.20 -17.13 -19.23
C ALA A 137 -4.37 -17.31 -20.21
N GLY A 138 -5.38 -16.46 -20.08
CA GLY A 138 -6.52 -16.41 -20.98
C GLY A 138 -6.12 -15.96 -22.39
N ARG A 139 -6.94 -16.28 -23.38
CA ARG A 139 -6.66 -15.92 -24.78
C ARG A 139 -6.73 -14.40 -24.97
N HIS A 140 -5.69 -13.82 -25.57
CA HIS A 140 -5.70 -12.41 -25.96
C HIS A 140 -6.69 -12.15 -27.09
N LEU A 141 -7.50 -11.10 -26.92
CA LEU A 141 -8.34 -10.52 -27.96
C LEU A 141 -7.79 -9.14 -28.31
N SER A 142 -7.60 -8.85 -29.59
CA SER A 142 -7.37 -7.49 -30.05
C SER A 142 -8.54 -6.58 -29.67
N ALA A 143 -8.33 -5.26 -29.69
CA ALA A 143 -9.39 -4.30 -29.40
C ALA A 143 -10.63 -4.51 -30.29
N ALA A 144 -10.43 -4.79 -31.57
CA ALA A 144 -11.50 -5.06 -32.52
C ALA A 144 -12.26 -6.36 -32.18
N GLU A 145 -11.54 -7.46 -31.92
CA GLU A 145 -12.18 -8.73 -31.53
C GLU A 145 -12.96 -8.60 -30.21
N PHE A 146 -12.38 -7.93 -29.22
CA PHE A 146 -13.02 -7.68 -27.93
C PHE A 146 -14.30 -6.86 -28.12
N HIS A 147 -14.25 -5.80 -28.92
CA HIS A 147 -15.42 -4.99 -29.27
C HIS A 147 -16.50 -5.81 -30.00
N SER A 148 -16.11 -6.64 -30.98
CA SER A 148 -17.05 -7.48 -31.72
C SER A 148 -17.74 -8.52 -30.83
N VAL A 149 -17.01 -9.12 -29.86
CA VAL A 149 -17.63 -10.01 -28.88
C VAL A 149 -18.69 -9.27 -28.07
N LEU A 150 -18.38 -8.08 -27.55
CA LEU A 150 -19.34 -7.26 -26.79
C LEU A 150 -20.54 -6.84 -27.64
N GLN A 151 -20.31 -6.43 -28.88
CA GLN A 151 -21.37 -6.01 -29.80
C GLN A 151 -22.34 -7.15 -30.14
N ASN A 152 -21.81 -8.36 -30.36
CA ASN A 152 -22.61 -9.54 -30.67
C ASN A 152 -23.53 -9.96 -29.52
N VAL A 153 -23.16 -9.67 -28.27
CA VAL A 153 -23.96 -9.99 -27.09
C VAL A 153 -24.94 -8.86 -26.78
N ALA A 154 -24.52 -7.60 -26.95
CA ALA A 154 -25.37 -6.43 -26.75
C ALA A 154 -26.56 -6.37 -27.74
N GLY A 155 -26.40 -6.91 -28.96
CA GLY A 155 -27.43 -6.94 -30.00
C GLY A 155 -28.48 -8.05 -29.88
N THR A 156 -28.27 -9.05 -29.02
CA THR A 156 -29.26 -10.12 -28.78
C THR A 156 -30.26 -9.68 -27.71
N SER A 157 -31.56 -9.66 -28.04
CA SER A 157 -32.64 -9.39 -27.07
C SER A 157 -32.81 -10.59 -26.13
N SER A 158 -33.27 -10.31 -24.90
CA SER A 158 -33.51 -11.29 -23.84
C SER A 158 -34.45 -12.44 -24.24
N ASP A 159 -35.28 -12.24 -25.27
CA ASP A 159 -36.33 -13.17 -25.68
C ASP A 159 -35.87 -14.21 -26.73
N GLU A 160 -34.72 -14.03 -27.39
CA GLU A 160 -34.21 -14.98 -28.41
C GLU A 160 -33.22 -16.01 -27.87
N VAL A 161 -32.83 -15.91 -26.59
CA VAL A 161 -31.76 -16.73 -25.97
C VAL A 161 -32.23 -18.14 -25.56
N ALA A 162 -33.50 -18.48 -25.77
CA ALA A 162 -34.07 -19.78 -25.36
C ALA A 162 -33.63 -20.99 -26.21
N SER A 163 -32.73 -20.85 -27.20
CA SER A 163 -32.48 -21.92 -28.18
C SER A 163 -31.03 -22.17 -28.64
N ALA A 164 -30.00 -21.64 -27.97
CA ALA A 164 -28.62 -22.05 -28.26
C ALA A 164 -27.76 -22.06 -27.00
N GLU A 165 -26.88 -23.07 -26.90
CA GLU A 165 -25.80 -23.22 -25.92
C GLU A 165 -24.78 -22.05 -26.01
N LYS A 166 -25.21 -20.83 -25.70
CA LYS A 166 -24.34 -19.66 -25.65
C LYS A 166 -23.95 -19.46 -24.19
N ASN A 167 -22.68 -19.72 -23.88
CA ASN A 167 -22.11 -19.37 -22.59
C ASN A 167 -22.32 -17.87 -22.34
N GLU A 168 -23.01 -17.54 -21.24
CA GLU A 168 -23.23 -16.17 -20.81
C GLU A 168 -21.90 -15.42 -20.74
N VAL A 169 -21.88 -14.17 -21.19
CA VAL A 169 -20.66 -13.35 -21.21
C VAL A 169 -20.64 -12.43 -20.00
N VAL A 170 -19.52 -12.41 -19.29
CA VAL A 170 -19.26 -11.45 -18.21
C VAL A 170 -17.98 -10.69 -18.46
N VAL A 171 -17.95 -9.42 -18.07
CA VAL A 171 -16.76 -8.57 -18.21
C VAL A 171 -16.21 -8.29 -16.81
N VAL A 172 -14.93 -8.59 -16.57
CA VAL A 172 -14.28 -8.40 -15.26
C VAL A 172 -13.27 -7.26 -15.33
N ASP A 173 -13.46 -6.25 -14.49
CA ASP A 173 -12.47 -5.19 -14.29
C ASP A 173 -11.39 -5.65 -13.30
N ALA A 174 -10.17 -5.90 -13.79
CA ALA A 174 -9.05 -6.33 -12.94
C ALA A 174 -8.33 -5.15 -12.27
N ARG A 175 -8.94 -3.96 -12.23
CA ARG A 175 -8.33 -2.74 -11.69
C ARG A 175 -8.78 -2.44 -10.26
N ASN A 176 -8.09 -1.49 -9.63
CA ASN A 176 -8.51 -0.99 -8.32
C ASN A 176 -9.70 -0.05 -8.47
N VAL A 177 -10.54 0.05 -7.44
CA VAL A 177 -11.77 0.85 -7.45
C VAL A 177 -11.55 2.32 -7.86
N TYR A 178 -10.42 2.94 -7.51
CA TYR A 178 -10.16 4.33 -7.90
C TYR A 178 -9.95 4.50 -9.41
N GLU A 179 -9.55 3.44 -10.10
CA GLU A 179 -9.42 3.40 -11.56
C GLU A 179 -10.78 3.19 -12.21
N THR A 180 -11.58 2.24 -11.70
CA THR A 180 -12.95 1.95 -12.16
C THR A 180 -13.88 3.14 -12.01
N ARG A 181 -13.72 3.91 -10.91
CA ARG A 181 -14.55 5.07 -10.58
C ARG A 181 -14.60 6.15 -11.64
N ILE A 182 -13.52 6.30 -12.42
CA ILE A 182 -13.42 7.37 -13.43
C ILE A 182 -13.63 6.87 -14.86
N GLY A 183 -13.68 5.57 -15.07
CA GLY A 183 -13.97 4.99 -16.37
C GLY A 183 -14.02 3.48 -16.32
N LYS A 184 -14.94 2.86 -17.04
CA LYS A 184 -15.16 1.40 -17.06
C LYS A 184 -15.88 0.98 -18.33
N PHE A 185 -15.84 -0.31 -18.65
CA PHE A 185 -16.73 -0.85 -19.68
C PHE A 185 -18.17 -0.83 -19.19
N ASN A 186 -19.07 -0.41 -20.07
CA ASN A 186 -20.52 -0.47 -19.89
C ASN A 186 -21.12 -1.02 -21.18
N VAL A 187 -21.71 -2.20 -21.10
CA VAL A 187 -22.21 -2.94 -22.26
C VAL A 187 -23.65 -3.35 -21.97
N PRO A 188 -24.61 -2.99 -22.84
CA PRO A 188 -25.99 -3.42 -22.67
C PRO A 188 -26.10 -4.94 -22.57
N ASN A 189 -26.91 -5.44 -21.63
CA ASN A 189 -27.20 -6.87 -21.42
C ASN A 189 -25.98 -7.73 -21.05
N VAL A 190 -24.87 -7.15 -20.63
CA VAL A 190 -23.67 -7.87 -20.19
C VAL A 190 -23.30 -7.39 -18.79
N GLU A 191 -23.20 -8.31 -17.84
CA GLU A 191 -22.78 -7.99 -16.49
C GLU A 191 -21.30 -7.59 -16.49
N THR A 192 -21.03 -6.35 -16.08
CA THR A 192 -19.67 -5.89 -15.77
C THR A 192 -19.42 -6.05 -14.28
N LEU A 193 -18.59 -7.01 -13.94
CA LEU A 193 -18.16 -7.33 -12.59
C LEU A 193 -17.05 -6.36 -12.16
N ASP A 194 -17.37 -5.51 -11.20
CA ASP A 194 -16.42 -4.65 -10.49
C ASP A 194 -16.07 -5.31 -9.14
N PRO A 195 -14.83 -5.81 -8.97
CA PRO A 195 -14.39 -6.41 -7.72
C PRO A 195 -14.31 -5.45 -6.53
N GLU A 196 -14.42 -4.14 -6.76
CA GLU A 196 -14.26 -3.09 -5.74
C GLU A 196 -12.96 -3.22 -4.92
N ILE A 197 -11.90 -3.78 -5.53
CA ILE A 197 -10.63 -4.04 -4.84
C ILE A 197 -9.82 -2.76 -4.61
N ARG A 198 -9.10 -2.71 -3.49
CA ARG A 198 -8.21 -1.58 -3.15
C ARG A 198 -6.83 -1.75 -3.78
N GLN A 199 -6.38 -3.00 -3.84
CA GLN A 199 -5.10 -3.41 -4.41
C GLN A 199 -5.33 -4.65 -5.26
N TYR A 200 -4.55 -4.78 -6.34
CA TYR A 200 -4.64 -5.93 -7.24
C TYR A 200 -4.45 -7.28 -6.50
N SER A 201 -3.69 -7.29 -5.40
CA SER A 201 -3.50 -8.50 -4.59
C SER A 201 -4.75 -9.01 -3.87
N ASP A 202 -5.83 -8.23 -3.88
CA ASP A 202 -7.13 -8.60 -3.31
C ASP A 202 -8.02 -9.30 -4.35
N LEU A 203 -7.66 -9.24 -5.65
CA LEU A 203 -8.45 -9.82 -6.75
C LEU A 203 -8.63 -11.34 -6.62
N PRO A 204 -7.60 -12.14 -6.29
CA PRO A 204 -7.77 -13.58 -6.14
C PRO A 204 -8.78 -13.97 -5.06
N SER A 205 -8.79 -13.27 -3.93
CA SER A 205 -9.79 -13.50 -2.87
C SER A 205 -11.20 -13.17 -3.37
N TRP A 206 -11.36 -12.08 -4.12
CA TRP A 206 -12.65 -11.75 -4.71
C TRP A 206 -13.11 -12.83 -5.72
N ILE A 207 -12.20 -13.34 -6.57
CA ILE A 207 -12.49 -14.43 -7.51
C ILE A 207 -12.95 -15.69 -6.76
N ASP A 208 -12.28 -16.03 -5.66
CA ASP A 208 -12.60 -17.22 -4.85
C ASP A 208 -13.98 -17.10 -4.18
N GLU A 209 -14.34 -15.91 -3.73
CA GLU A 209 -15.62 -15.62 -3.09
C GLU A 209 -16.79 -15.53 -4.09
N HIS A 210 -16.51 -15.36 -5.39
CA HIS A 210 -17.52 -15.14 -6.44
C HIS A 210 -17.41 -16.14 -7.60
N THR A 211 -16.94 -17.36 -7.31
CA THR A 211 -16.77 -18.41 -8.33
C THR A 211 -18.03 -18.71 -9.14
N GLU A 212 -19.20 -18.60 -8.51
CA GLU A 212 -20.52 -18.79 -9.12
C GLU A 212 -20.86 -17.74 -10.18
N LYS A 213 -20.28 -16.53 -10.09
CA LYS A 213 -20.46 -15.49 -11.12
C LYS A 213 -19.62 -15.72 -12.36
N LEU A 214 -18.65 -16.64 -12.27
CA LEU A 214 -17.62 -16.84 -13.28
C LEU A 214 -17.70 -18.24 -13.92
N ARG A 215 -18.03 -19.27 -13.13
CA ARG A 215 -18.07 -20.67 -13.59
C ARG A 215 -19.10 -20.86 -14.71
N GLY A 216 -18.69 -21.51 -15.79
CA GLY A 216 -19.51 -21.81 -16.97
C GLY A 216 -19.73 -20.62 -17.91
N LYS A 217 -19.19 -19.43 -17.57
CA LYS A 217 -19.35 -18.21 -18.36
C LYS A 217 -18.13 -17.95 -19.24
N SER A 218 -18.31 -17.12 -20.27
CA SER A 218 -17.20 -16.56 -21.05
C SER A 218 -16.74 -15.26 -20.38
N ILE A 219 -15.52 -15.29 -19.82
CA ILE A 219 -15.00 -14.22 -18.96
C ILE A 219 -14.09 -13.32 -19.80
N LEU A 220 -14.49 -12.07 -20.01
CA LEU A 220 -13.70 -11.04 -20.69
C LEU A 220 -13.05 -10.12 -19.66
N MET A 221 -11.73 -10.19 -19.53
CA MET A 221 -10.98 -9.39 -18.57
C MET A 221 -10.32 -8.18 -19.22
N TYR A 222 -10.26 -7.07 -18.49
CA TYR A 222 -9.51 -5.90 -18.90
C TYR A 222 -8.81 -5.20 -17.72
N CYS A 223 -7.78 -4.44 -18.05
CA CYS A 223 -7.14 -3.49 -17.15
C CYS A 223 -6.52 -2.36 -17.98
N THR A 224 -5.81 -1.40 -17.35
CA THR A 224 -5.23 -0.23 -18.03
C THR A 224 -4.38 -0.59 -19.26
N GLY A 225 -3.46 -1.54 -19.12
CA GLY A 225 -2.43 -1.83 -20.13
C GLY A 225 -2.18 -3.31 -20.43
N GLY A 226 -2.96 -4.23 -19.85
CA GLY A 226 -2.89 -5.68 -20.09
C GLY A 226 -2.24 -6.50 -18.96
N ILE A 227 -1.16 -6.02 -18.35
CA ILE A 227 -0.29 -6.82 -17.46
C ILE A 227 -1.00 -7.54 -16.29
N ARG A 228 -2.07 -6.96 -15.72
CA ARG A 228 -2.83 -7.56 -14.61
C ARG A 228 -3.72 -8.71 -15.08
N CYS A 229 -4.23 -8.63 -16.31
CA CYS A 229 -5.08 -9.67 -16.87
C CYS A 229 -4.30 -10.95 -17.13
N GLU A 230 -2.99 -10.85 -17.39
CA GLU A 230 -2.13 -12.01 -17.63
C GLU A 230 -2.19 -13.01 -16.47
N MET A 231 -1.82 -12.56 -15.27
CA MET A 231 -1.82 -13.41 -14.07
C MET A 231 -3.22 -13.68 -13.54
N ALA A 232 -4.15 -12.72 -13.67
CA ALA A 232 -5.51 -12.89 -13.18
C ALA A 232 -6.29 -13.92 -14.00
N SER A 233 -6.13 -13.91 -15.33
CA SER A 233 -6.76 -14.89 -16.20
C SER A 233 -6.17 -16.29 -16.01
N ALA A 234 -4.85 -16.39 -15.83
CA ALA A 234 -4.19 -17.64 -15.46
C ALA A 234 -4.70 -18.18 -14.11
N TYR A 235 -4.91 -17.29 -13.14
CA TYR A 235 -5.49 -17.65 -11.84
C TYR A 235 -6.92 -18.21 -11.98
N ILE A 236 -7.78 -17.57 -12.77
CA ILE A 236 -9.14 -18.06 -13.03
C ILE A 236 -9.09 -19.44 -13.69
N ARG A 237 -8.29 -19.62 -14.75
CA ARG A 237 -8.14 -20.91 -15.44
C ARG A 237 -7.60 -22.02 -14.52
N SER A 238 -6.75 -21.67 -13.54
CA SER A 238 -6.22 -22.64 -12.57
C SER A 238 -7.30 -23.25 -11.66
N LYS A 239 -8.52 -22.69 -11.62
CA LYS A 239 -9.65 -23.24 -10.88
C LYS A 239 -10.24 -24.52 -11.49
N GLY A 240 -9.85 -24.87 -12.73
CA GLY A 240 -10.23 -26.12 -13.38
C GLY A 240 -11.58 -26.04 -14.08
N GLU A 241 -12.37 -27.12 -13.97
CA GLU A 241 -13.59 -27.33 -14.76
C GLU A 241 -14.59 -26.17 -14.63
N GLY A 242 -15.04 -25.64 -15.76
CA GLY A 242 -15.95 -24.50 -15.86
C GLY A 242 -15.28 -23.13 -15.86
N PHE A 243 -13.94 -23.06 -15.88
CA PHE A 243 -13.17 -21.81 -15.97
C PHE A 243 -12.25 -21.75 -17.19
N GLU A 244 -12.56 -22.48 -18.26
CA GLU A 244 -11.73 -22.60 -19.45
C GLU A 244 -11.82 -21.37 -20.35
N ASN A 245 -13.01 -20.75 -20.40
CA ASN A 245 -13.35 -19.67 -21.34
C ASN A 245 -12.96 -18.28 -20.81
N VAL A 246 -11.65 -18.05 -20.63
CA VAL A 246 -11.12 -16.76 -20.19
C VAL A 246 -10.41 -16.05 -21.34
N PHE A 247 -10.83 -14.81 -21.59
CA PHE A 247 -10.30 -13.93 -22.61
C PHE A 247 -9.82 -12.63 -21.98
N GLN A 248 -8.81 -11.99 -22.58
CA GLN A 248 -8.26 -10.73 -22.07
C GLN A 248 -7.99 -9.74 -23.19
N LEU A 249 -8.26 -8.46 -22.91
CA LEU A 249 -8.02 -7.36 -23.86
C LEU A 249 -6.52 -7.12 -24.05
N TYR A 250 -6.00 -7.44 -25.24
CA TYR A 250 -4.62 -7.23 -25.62
C TYR A 250 -4.26 -5.75 -25.57
N GLY A 251 -3.20 -5.43 -24.83
CA GLY A 251 -2.77 -4.04 -24.60
C GLY A 251 -3.71 -3.20 -23.72
N GLY A 252 -4.76 -3.81 -23.16
CA GLY A 252 -5.68 -3.19 -22.21
C GLY A 252 -6.52 -2.04 -22.79
N ILE A 253 -7.12 -1.25 -21.89
CA ILE A 253 -7.96 -0.09 -22.23
C ILE A 253 -7.20 0.89 -23.13
N GLN A 254 -5.88 1.03 -22.94
CA GLN A 254 -5.05 1.91 -23.75
C GLN A 254 -5.16 1.60 -25.25
N ARG A 255 -4.95 0.35 -25.68
CA ARG A 255 -5.08 -0.04 -27.09
C ARG A 255 -6.53 0.01 -27.58
N TYR A 256 -7.49 -0.23 -26.68
CA TYR A 256 -8.90 -0.11 -27.03
C TYR A 256 -9.31 1.32 -27.36
N LEU A 257 -8.90 2.32 -26.55
CA LEU A 257 -9.20 3.72 -26.80
C LEU A 257 -8.43 4.30 -27.99
N GLU A 258 -7.25 3.76 -28.32
CA GLU A 258 -6.55 4.10 -29.56
C GLU A 258 -7.33 3.61 -30.80
N GLN A 259 -7.94 2.43 -30.73
CA GLN A 259 -8.74 1.86 -31.82
C GLN A 259 -10.15 2.46 -31.89
N PHE A 260 -10.74 2.82 -30.75
CA PHE A 260 -12.06 3.42 -30.59
C PHE A 260 -11.95 4.76 -29.83
N PRO A 261 -11.51 5.85 -30.50
CA PRO A 261 -11.30 7.15 -29.85
C PRO A 261 -12.58 7.77 -29.26
N ASP A 262 -13.74 7.39 -29.80
CA ASP A 262 -15.06 7.75 -29.26
C ASP A 262 -15.43 6.94 -27.99
N GLY A 263 -14.52 6.08 -27.51
CA GLY A 263 -14.70 5.26 -26.33
C GLY A 263 -15.36 3.92 -26.58
N GLY A 264 -16.04 3.69 -27.71
CA GLY A 264 -16.80 2.45 -27.92
C GLY A 264 -17.72 2.12 -26.73
N TYR A 265 -17.52 0.94 -26.12
CA TYR A 265 -18.20 0.49 -24.89
C TYR A 265 -17.47 0.90 -23.59
N PHE A 266 -16.32 1.55 -23.67
CA PHE A 266 -15.63 2.12 -22.52
C PHE A 266 -16.13 3.55 -22.28
N GLU A 267 -16.66 3.80 -21.09
CA GLU A 267 -17.15 5.11 -20.69
C GLU A 267 -16.17 5.78 -19.72
N GLY A 268 -16.06 7.12 -19.79
CA GLY A 268 -15.21 7.91 -18.92
C GLY A 268 -13.73 7.94 -19.34
N LYS A 269 -12.84 7.92 -18.35
CA LYS A 269 -11.39 8.06 -18.50
C LYS A 269 -10.64 6.83 -17.99
N ASN A 270 -9.60 6.44 -18.71
CA ASN A 270 -8.68 5.38 -18.31
C ASN A 270 -7.61 5.92 -17.36
N PHE A 271 -7.62 5.52 -16.09
CA PHE A 271 -6.56 5.88 -15.15
C PHE A 271 -5.18 5.35 -15.60
N VAL A 272 -4.17 6.23 -15.63
CA VAL A 272 -2.79 5.87 -16.00
C VAL A 272 -1.82 6.19 -14.86
N PHE A 273 -0.76 5.37 -14.75
CA PHE A 273 0.20 5.43 -13.64
C PHE A 273 1.37 6.38 -13.90
N ASP A 274 1.10 7.47 -14.61
CA ASP A 274 1.97 8.60 -14.91
C ASP A 274 1.21 9.91 -14.65
N HIS A 275 1.83 11.05 -14.93
CA HIS A 275 1.26 12.37 -14.61
C HIS A 275 -0.02 12.73 -15.33
N ARG A 276 -0.33 12.10 -16.46
CA ARG A 276 -1.59 12.35 -17.15
C ARG A 276 -2.76 11.99 -16.24
N ILE A 277 -2.53 11.09 -15.27
CA ILE A 277 -3.46 10.59 -14.25
C ILE A 277 -4.62 9.80 -14.86
N SER A 278 -5.19 10.29 -15.94
CA SER A 278 -6.11 9.56 -16.79
C SER A 278 -6.01 10.03 -18.25
N VAL A 279 -6.39 9.15 -19.17
CA VAL A 279 -6.57 9.46 -20.59
C VAL A 279 -8.01 9.16 -20.96
N GLY A 280 -8.71 10.16 -21.47
CA GLY A 280 -10.15 10.06 -21.77
C GLY A 280 -10.43 9.59 -23.19
N SER A 281 -11.62 9.04 -23.39
CA SER A 281 -12.24 9.03 -24.73
C SER A 281 -12.64 10.45 -25.14
N LEU A 282 -12.94 10.67 -26.42
CA LEU A 282 -13.50 11.94 -26.91
C LEU A 282 -14.89 12.25 -26.33
N LYS A 283 -15.54 11.28 -25.66
CA LYS A 283 -16.80 11.51 -24.94
C LYS A 283 -16.51 12.19 -23.60
N GLU A 284 -17.05 13.38 -23.40
CA GLU A 284 -16.96 14.15 -22.15
C GLU A 284 -17.83 13.58 -21.00
N ASN A 285 -18.16 12.29 -21.01
CA ASN A 285 -18.99 11.68 -19.98
C ASN A 285 -18.19 11.49 -18.68
N ILE A 286 -18.50 12.29 -17.67
CA ILE A 286 -17.86 12.22 -16.35
C ILE A 286 -18.62 11.21 -15.49
N LEU A 287 -18.04 10.00 -15.33
CA LEU A 287 -18.60 8.95 -14.47
C LEU A 287 -18.35 9.19 -12.97
N GLY A 288 -17.21 9.80 -12.66
CA GLY A 288 -16.79 10.04 -11.30
C GLY A 288 -17.64 11.10 -10.62
N MET A 289 -17.71 11.03 -9.29
CA MET A 289 -18.36 12.05 -8.46
C MET A 289 -17.41 12.52 -7.37
N CYS A 290 -17.49 13.80 -7.04
CA CYS A 290 -16.84 14.35 -5.86
C CYS A 290 -17.36 13.63 -4.62
N LEU A 291 -16.43 13.12 -3.81
CA LEU A 291 -16.71 12.40 -2.57
C LEU A 291 -17.58 13.21 -1.59
N LEU A 292 -17.49 14.54 -1.62
CA LEU A 292 -18.11 15.41 -0.62
C LEU A 292 -19.44 16.00 -1.05
N CYS A 293 -19.51 16.56 -2.26
CA CYS A 293 -20.72 17.23 -2.75
C CYS A 293 -21.50 16.43 -3.80
N GLY A 294 -20.98 15.28 -4.25
CA GLY A 294 -21.62 14.44 -5.27
C GLY A 294 -21.60 15.02 -6.69
N SER A 295 -21.02 16.20 -6.92
CA SER A 295 -20.91 16.78 -8.27
C SER A 295 -20.06 15.90 -9.17
N SER A 296 -20.41 15.78 -10.45
CA SER A 296 -19.59 15.08 -11.45
C SER A 296 -18.15 15.60 -11.43
N TYR A 297 -17.20 14.70 -11.18
CA TYR A 297 -15.77 15.01 -11.11
C TYR A 297 -14.94 13.73 -11.23
N ASP A 298 -13.91 13.71 -12.08
CA ASP A 298 -13.12 12.51 -12.42
C ASP A 298 -11.61 12.77 -12.48
N ASP A 299 -11.14 13.87 -11.91
CA ASP A 299 -9.74 14.28 -11.91
C ASP A 299 -9.07 14.00 -10.54
N TYR A 300 -7.94 13.28 -10.55
CA TYR A 300 -7.13 13.00 -9.37
C TYR A 300 -5.87 13.86 -9.24
N SER A 301 -5.75 14.97 -9.99
CA SER A 301 -4.59 15.88 -9.97
C SER A 301 -4.29 16.43 -8.58
N SER A 302 -5.31 16.65 -7.75
CA SER A 302 -5.16 17.03 -6.34
C SER A 302 -4.56 15.93 -5.45
N ARG A 303 -4.53 14.68 -5.94
CA ARG A 303 -4.05 13.48 -5.24
C ARG A 303 -4.64 13.34 -3.83
N CYS A 304 -5.88 13.78 -3.64
CA CYS A 304 -6.64 13.59 -2.41
C CYS A 304 -6.70 12.10 -2.06
N ARG A 305 -6.52 11.78 -0.77
CA ARG A 305 -6.44 10.40 -0.28
C ARG A 305 -7.36 10.20 0.90
N CYS A 306 -7.97 9.03 0.93
CA CYS A 306 -8.68 8.56 2.11
C CYS A 306 -7.75 8.54 3.33
N SER A 307 -8.20 9.11 4.44
CA SER A 307 -7.48 9.21 5.70
C SER A 307 -7.16 7.84 6.31
N HIS A 308 -7.96 6.81 6.02
CA HIS A 308 -7.79 5.48 6.62
C HIS A 308 -6.97 4.50 5.77
N CYS A 309 -7.22 4.45 4.46
CA CYS A 309 -6.60 3.46 3.57
C CYS A 309 -5.64 4.07 2.54
N ARG A 310 -5.54 5.41 2.49
CA ARG A 310 -4.69 6.17 1.56
C ARG A 310 -5.01 5.99 0.07
N MET A 311 -6.10 5.30 -0.26
CA MET A 311 -6.64 5.18 -1.61
C MET A 311 -7.01 6.56 -2.16
N LEU A 312 -6.80 6.76 -3.46
CA LEU A 312 -7.17 8.00 -4.13
C LEU A 312 -8.69 8.20 -4.09
N VAL A 313 -9.11 9.44 -3.84
CA VAL A 313 -10.51 9.87 -3.80
C VAL A 313 -10.69 11.13 -4.64
N LEU A 314 -11.87 11.27 -5.23
CA LEU A 314 -12.23 12.40 -6.07
C LEU A 314 -12.75 13.54 -5.20
N VAL A 315 -12.10 14.69 -5.25
CA VAL A 315 -12.53 15.89 -4.50
C VAL A 315 -12.42 17.08 -5.43
N CYS A 316 -13.56 17.65 -5.83
CA CYS A 316 -13.59 18.76 -6.77
C CYS A 316 -12.96 20.03 -6.16
N PRO A 317 -12.46 20.97 -6.98
CA PRO A 317 -11.76 22.16 -6.50
C PRO A 317 -12.51 22.98 -5.45
N THR A 318 -13.85 23.04 -5.53
CA THR A 318 -14.68 23.76 -4.56
C THR A 318 -14.76 23.07 -3.20
N CYS A 319 -14.56 21.76 -3.15
CA CYS A 319 -14.49 20.98 -1.91
C CYS A 319 -13.06 20.77 -1.42
N GLN A 320 -12.05 21.09 -2.22
CA GLN A 320 -10.67 21.09 -1.76
C GLN A 320 -10.52 22.21 -0.71
N GLY A 321 -10.09 21.84 0.50
CA GLY A 321 -9.95 22.77 1.63
C GLY A 321 -11.17 22.88 2.57
N SER A 322 -12.34 22.33 2.20
CA SER A 322 -13.51 22.32 3.11
C SER A 322 -13.32 21.39 4.31
N THR A 323 -12.50 20.36 4.14
CA THR A 323 -12.06 19.44 5.19
C THR A 323 -10.66 18.92 4.87
N LYS A 324 -9.88 18.62 5.91
CA LYS A 324 -8.57 17.96 5.79
C LYS A 324 -8.67 16.44 5.75
N GLU A 325 -9.86 15.89 5.97
CA GLU A 325 -10.09 14.46 6.08
C GLU A 325 -11.08 13.97 5.03
N TYR A 326 -10.71 12.88 4.37
CA TYR A 326 -11.57 12.22 3.40
C TYR A 326 -11.73 10.76 3.79
N VAL A 327 -12.94 10.22 3.70
CA VAL A 327 -13.20 8.80 3.92
C VAL A 327 -13.75 8.23 2.62
N CYS A 328 -13.02 7.34 1.96
CA CYS A 328 -13.49 6.73 0.72
C CYS A 328 -14.73 5.85 0.96
N GLU A 329 -15.46 5.57 -0.11
CA GLU A 329 -16.69 4.77 -0.11
C GLU A 329 -16.50 3.40 0.53
N LEU A 330 -15.40 2.70 0.23
CA LEU A 330 -15.15 1.39 0.83
C LEU A 330 -14.80 1.44 2.32
N CYS A 331 -14.34 2.60 2.81
CA CYS A 331 -14.11 2.80 4.24
C CYS A 331 -15.43 3.16 4.95
N GLN A 332 -16.27 3.96 4.31
CA GLN A 332 -17.62 4.27 4.78
C GLN A 332 -18.49 2.99 4.87
N LYS A 333 -18.51 2.16 3.81
CA LYS A 333 -19.19 0.84 3.82
C LYS A 333 -18.73 -0.07 4.98
N ASN A 334 -17.48 0.09 5.42
CA ASN A 334 -16.89 -0.68 6.52
C ASN A 334 -16.97 0.06 7.88
N GLY A 335 -17.92 0.99 8.04
CA GLY A 335 -18.22 1.66 9.30
C GLY A 335 -17.21 2.72 9.73
N LYS A 336 -16.42 3.29 8.81
CA LYS A 336 -15.52 4.41 9.11
C LYS A 336 -16.20 5.74 8.78
N GLU A 337 -16.22 6.68 9.71
CA GLU A 337 -16.88 7.98 9.55
C GLU A 337 -15.89 9.16 9.60
N LEU A 338 -16.33 10.33 9.12
CA LEU A 338 -15.64 11.60 9.33
C LEU A 338 -15.76 11.99 10.82
N CYS A 339 -14.66 12.33 11.48
CA CYS A 339 -14.72 12.89 12.82
C CYS A 339 -15.45 14.24 12.76
N GLN A 340 -16.72 14.30 13.18
CA GLN A 340 -17.43 15.56 13.34
C GLN A 340 -16.87 16.27 14.57
N ILE A 341 -16.04 17.29 14.36
CA ILE A 341 -15.74 18.27 15.40
C ILE A 341 -16.96 19.20 15.45
N SER A 342 -17.82 19.02 16.45
CA SER A 342 -18.88 19.96 16.75
C SER A 342 -18.24 21.27 17.24
N ASN A 343 -18.28 22.30 16.40
CA ASN A 343 -18.07 23.68 16.82
C ASN A 343 -19.17 24.07 17.81
N THR A 344 -18.81 24.15 19.10
CA THR A 344 -19.33 25.12 20.10
C THR A 344 -18.83 24.73 21.48
N GLN A 345 -17.89 25.49 22.05
CA GLN A 345 -18.09 26.29 23.26
C GLN A 345 -16.75 26.82 23.77
N ASP A 346 -16.71 28.15 23.91
CA ASP A 346 -15.68 28.92 24.59
C ASP A 346 -15.36 28.35 25.98
N CYS A 347 -14.09 28.08 26.22
CA CYS A 347 -13.50 28.25 27.55
C CYS A 347 -12.15 28.94 27.36
N GLY A 348 -12.15 30.25 27.59
CA GLY A 348 -10.94 31.04 27.67
C GLY A 348 -10.05 30.55 28.80
N ILE A 349 -8.80 30.25 28.48
CA ILE A 349 -7.72 30.14 29.45
C ILE A 349 -6.57 31.00 28.92
N GLN A 350 -6.18 31.94 29.77
CA GLN A 350 -5.21 32.99 29.49
C GLN A 350 -3.84 32.42 29.12
N ILE A 351 -3.27 32.96 28.05
CA ILE A 351 -1.88 32.73 27.66
C ILE A 351 -1.01 33.64 28.53
N SER A 352 -0.15 33.04 29.35
CA SER A 352 1.04 33.68 29.89
C SER A 352 2.27 33.03 29.24
N GLU A 353 2.98 33.82 28.42
CA GLU A 353 4.31 33.47 27.90
C GLU A 353 5.32 33.41 29.05
N PRO A 354 6.29 32.49 28.99
CA PRO A 354 7.62 32.75 29.51
C PRO A 354 8.59 32.96 28.36
N SER A 355 9.21 34.13 28.41
CA SER A 355 10.34 34.59 27.65
C SER A 355 11.59 33.73 27.86
N GLY A 356 12.32 33.56 26.75
CA GLY A 356 13.78 33.41 26.72
C GLY A 356 14.30 31.99 26.91
N PHE A 357 14.80 31.38 25.83
CA PHE A 357 16.10 30.70 25.83
C PHE A 357 16.68 30.69 24.41
N GLU A 358 17.96 31.01 24.35
CA GLU A 358 18.76 31.38 23.18
C GLU A 358 19.09 30.18 22.27
N ASN A 359 19.20 30.45 20.96
CA ASN A 359 19.79 29.54 19.98
C ASN A 359 21.30 29.42 20.19
N PRO A 360 21.89 28.21 20.25
CA PRO A 360 23.31 28.05 19.98
C PRO A 360 23.55 27.70 18.51
N SER A 361 24.57 28.37 17.99
CA SER A 361 25.11 28.32 16.64
C SER A 361 25.82 27.01 16.33
N ILE A 362 25.58 26.49 15.11
CA ILE A 362 26.24 25.30 14.57
C ILE A 362 27.67 25.66 14.17
N SER A 363 28.67 25.00 14.78
CA SER A 363 30.06 25.01 14.32
C SER A 363 30.32 23.80 13.40
N ASN A 364 30.86 24.09 12.22
CA ASN A 364 31.32 23.08 11.25
C ASN A 364 32.63 22.46 11.73
N HIS A 365 32.63 21.15 11.98
CA HIS A 365 33.86 20.37 12.04
C HIS A 365 33.78 19.15 11.10
N ASN A 366 34.43 19.30 9.94
CA ASN A 366 34.89 18.18 9.12
C ASN A 366 35.96 17.41 9.89
N VAL A 367 35.73 16.12 10.14
CA VAL A 367 36.80 15.18 10.49
C VAL A 367 36.72 13.98 9.56
N THR A 368 37.56 14.00 8.54
CA THR A 368 37.99 12.84 7.77
C THR A 368 38.99 12.02 8.60
N SER A 369 38.70 10.75 8.86
CA SER A 369 39.72 9.78 9.26
C SER A 369 39.54 8.49 8.47
N LYS A 370 40.53 8.22 7.61
CA LYS A 370 40.77 6.92 6.96
C LYS A 370 41.32 5.94 8.00
N VAL A 371 40.81 4.71 8.03
CA VAL A 371 41.41 3.57 8.75
C VAL A 371 41.42 2.36 7.81
N PRO A 372 42.48 1.52 7.82
CA PRO A 372 42.86 0.65 6.71
C PRO A 372 42.14 -0.70 6.70
N TRP A 373 42.08 -1.29 5.50
CA TRP A 373 41.60 -2.64 5.23
C TRP A 373 42.49 -3.71 5.90
N SER A 374 41.87 -4.56 6.71
CA SER A 374 42.35 -5.91 7.01
C SER A 374 41.24 -6.92 6.69
N ASN A 375 41.54 -7.85 5.80
CA ASN A 375 40.70 -8.99 5.45
C ASN A 375 40.75 -10.02 6.59
N ASP A 376 39.69 -10.06 7.41
CA ASP A 376 39.28 -11.27 8.12
C ASP A 376 37.75 -11.29 8.20
N SER A 377 37.15 -12.33 7.63
CA SER A 377 35.72 -12.56 7.51
C SER A 377 35.16 -13.12 8.83
N GLU A 378 35.10 -12.30 9.87
CA GLU A 378 34.18 -12.57 10.98
C GLU A 378 32.78 -12.08 10.58
N GLN A 379 31.82 -12.98 10.44
CA GLN A 379 30.42 -12.60 10.28
C GLN A 379 29.98 -11.85 11.54
N LEU A 380 29.87 -10.52 11.45
CA LEU A 380 29.31 -9.68 12.52
C LEU A 380 27.97 -10.28 12.98
N LYS A 381 27.89 -10.62 14.28
CA LYS A 381 26.71 -11.23 14.88
C LYS A 381 25.57 -10.21 14.90
N LYS A 382 24.45 -10.54 14.24
CA LYS A 382 23.27 -9.66 14.21
C LYS A 382 22.64 -9.54 15.59
N LEU A 383 22.13 -8.35 15.90
CA LEU A 383 21.35 -8.10 17.11
C LEU A 383 20.02 -8.86 17.05
N ARG A 384 19.65 -9.60 18.10
CA ARG A 384 18.35 -10.25 18.17
C ARG A 384 17.37 -9.37 18.95
N ILE A 385 16.28 -8.97 18.31
CA ILE A 385 15.32 -8.00 18.86
C ILE A 385 13.94 -8.66 19.03
N LEU A 386 13.47 -8.72 20.27
CA LEU A 386 12.13 -9.20 20.61
C LEU A 386 11.08 -8.14 20.23
N CYS A 387 10.08 -8.50 19.44
CA CYS A 387 9.11 -7.57 18.85
C CYS A 387 7.70 -7.79 19.41
N LEU A 388 7.16 -6.78 20.11
CA LEU A 388 5.82 -6.78 20.70
C LEU A 388 4.85 -5.96 19.84
N HIS A 389 3.77 -6.60 19.37
CA HIS A 389 2.78 -6.00 18.48
C HIS A 389 1.81 -5.05 19.21
N GLY A 390 1.04 -4.25 18.46
CA GLY A 390 0.03 -3.35 19.01
C GLY A 390 -1.30 -4.05 19.39
N PHE A 391 -2.24 -3.29 19.94
CA PHE A 391 -3.56 -3.80 20.36
C PHE A 391 -4.36 -4.39 19.18
N ARG A 392 -5.05 -5.52 19.41
CA ARG A 392 -5.81 -6.28 18.38
C ARG A 392 -4.96 -6.66 17.16
N GLN A 393 -3.68 -6.95 17.37
CA GLN A 393 -2.77 -7.49 16.35
C GLN A 393 -2.33 -8.90 16.73
N SER A 394 -1.42 -9.46 15.93
CA SER A 394 -0.74 -10.73 16.17
C SER A 394 0.71 -10.60 15.69
N ALA A 395 1.58 -11.52 16.10
CA ALA A 395 2.97 -11.62 15.71
C ALA A 395 3.11 -11.67 14.18
N SER A 396 2.28 -12.49 13.53
CA SER A 396 2.23 -12.61 12.07
C SER A 396 1.81 -11.30 11.39
N ASN A 397 0.76 -10.64 11.91
CA ASN A 397 0.33 -9.34 11.39
C ASN A 397 1.44 -8.29 11.53
N PHE A 398 2.09 -8.23 12.68
CA PHE A 398 3.12 -7.25 12.97
C PHE A 398 4.40 -7.49 12.15
N LYS A 399 4.80 -8.75 11.97
CA LYS A 399 5.87 -9.16 11.05
C LYS A 399 5.60 -8.70 9.61
N GLY A 400 4.36 -8.84 9.14
CA GLY A 400 3.94 -8.33 7.83
C GLY A 400 4.07 -6.80 7.72
N ARG A 401 3.54 -6.06 8.72
CA ARG A 401 3.58 -4.59 8.75
C ARG A 401 5.00 -4.01 8.88
N THR A 402 5.91 -4.75 9.51
CA THR A 402 7.31 -4.36 9.72
C THR A 402 8.27 -4.98 8.71
N SER A 403 7.77 -5.66 7.67
CA SER A 403 8.60 -6.30 6.63
C SER A 403 9.58 -5.34 5.94
N ALA A 404 9.18 -4.09 5.72
CA ALA A 404 10.06 -3.05 5.18
C ALA A 404 11.19 -2.68 6.15
N LEU A 405 10.92 -2.63 7.46
CA LEU A 405 11.91 -2.40 8.50
C LEU A 405 12.88 -3.59 8.57
N ALA A 406 12.36 -4.81 8.66
CA ALA A 406 13.15 -6.05 8.67
C ALA A 406 14.09 -6.13 7.46
N LYS A 407 13.60 -5.79 6.25
CA LYS A 407 14.41 -5.77 5.04
C LYS A 407 15.56 -4.76 5.11
N LYS A 408 15.33 -3.59 5.73
CA LYS A 408 16.35 -2.53 5.85
C LYS A 408 17.36 -2.80 6.97
N LEU A 409 16.96 -3.58 7.98
CA LEU A 409 17.81 -3.98 9.10
C LEU A 409 18.44 -5.37 8.92
N LYS A 410 18.21 -6.06 7.80
CA LYS A 410 18.57 -7.48 7.59
C LYS A 410 20.05 -7.84 7.85
N HIS A 411 20.95 -6.86 7.79
CA HIS A 411 22.38 -7.04 8.04
C HIS A 411 22.80 -6.65 9.47
N ILE A 412 21.93 -5.97 10.22
CA ILE A 412 22.19 -5.40 11.55
C ILE A 412 21.43 -6.19 12.62
N ALA A 413 20.19 -6.57 12.34
CA ALA A 413 19.30 -7.19 13.33
C ALA A 413 18.43 -8.32 12.75
N GLU A 414 18.11 -9.27 13.62
CA GLU A 414 17.05 -10.27 13.47
C GLU A 414 15.85 -9.85 14.33
N LEU A 415 14.67 -9.73 13.73
CA LEU A 415 13.44 -9.39 14.44
C LEU A 415 12.64 -10.66 14.76
N VAL A 416 12.40 -10.92 16.04
CA VAL A 416 11.68 -12.10 16.54
C VAL A 416 10.34 -11.65 17.10
N PHE A 417 9.24 -12.19 16.56
CA PHE A 417 7.88 -11.75 16.86
C PHE A 417 7.15 -12.80 17.71
N ILE A 418 6.42 -12.36 18.74
CA ILE A 418 5.59 -13.21 19.60
C ILE A 418 4.17 -12.66 19.71
N ASP A 419 3.20 -13.54 19.94
CA ASP A 419 1.80 -13.16 20.18
C ASP A 419 1.63 -12.76 21.65
N ALA A 420 0.75 -11.80 21.91
CA ALA A 420 0.39 -11.45 23.28
C ALA A 420 -0.54 -12.51 23.91
N PRO A 421 -0.53 -12.69 25.24
CA PRO A 421 -1.23 -13.81 25.87
C PRO A 421 -2.76 -13.63 25.96
N HIS A 422 -3.27 -12.40 25.86
CA HIS A 422 -4.71 -12.14 25.98
C HIS A 422 -5.37 -12.21 24.61
N GLU A 423 -6.06 -13.31 24.33
CA GLU A 423 -6.91 -13.45 23.14
C GLU A 423 -8.21 -12.64 23.33
N LEU A 424 -8.58 -11.84 22.32
CA LEU A 424 -9.72 -10.93 22.36
C LEU A 424 -10.89 -11.44 21.53
N SER A 425 -12.10 -11.27 22.05
CA SER A 425 -13.34 -11.57 21.33
C SER A 425 -13.49 -10.79 20.02
N PHE A 426 -14.14 -11.44 19.05
CA PHE A 426 -14.45 -10.84 17.75
C PHE A 426 -15.60 -9.87 17.91
N VAL A 427 -15.39 -8.62 17.50
CA VAL A 427 -16.42 -7.59 17.59
C VAL A 427 -17.03 -7.39 16.21
N TYR A 428 -18.36 -7.48 16.10
CA TYR A 428 -19.10 -7.17 14.87
C TYR A 428 -20.11 -6.05 15.13
N GLN A 429 -20.42 -5.23 14.13
CA GLN A 429 -21.46 -4.21 14.23
C GLN A 429 -22.78 -4.75 13.66
N PRO A 430 -23.86 -4.81 14.45
CA PRO A 430 -25.22 -5.05 13.94
C PRO A 430 -25.58 -4.00 12.89
N ILE A 431 -26.01 -4.41 11.69
CA ILE A 431 -26.56 -3.49 10.69
C ILE A 431 -27.93 -3.03 11.21
N GLN A 432 -28.05 -1.75 11.56
CA GLN A 432 -29.30 -1.18 12.06
C GLN A 432 -30.19 -0.83 10.87
N GLY A 433 -31.11 -1.72 10.51
CA GLY A 433 -31.98 -1.51 9.35
C GLY A 433 -32.92 -2.64 8.98
N CYS A 434 -33.49 -3.38 9.93
CA CYS A 434 -34.69 -4.20 9.71
C CYS A 434 -35.38 -4.44 11.07
N CYS A 435 -36.71 -4.35 11.10
CA CYS A 435 -37.50 -4.71 12.27
C CYS A 435 -37.37 -6.21 12.57
N SER A 436 -37.21 -6.54 13.85
CA SER A 436 -37.17 -7.88 14.50
C SER A 436 -35.95 -8.80 14.25
N ASP A 437 -35.44 -9.29 15.39
CA ASP A 437 -34.41 -10.30 15.69
C ASP A 437 -32.92 -9.94 15.52
N LYS A 438 -32.14 -10.22 16.58
CA LYS A 438 -30.71 -9.90 16.72
C LYS A 438 -29.91 -10.51 15.54
N PRO A 439 -29.04 -9.74 14.87
CA PRO A 439 -28.28 -10.25 13.72
C PRO A 439 -27.32 -11.37 14.14
N SER A 440 -27.22 -12.39 13.29
CA SER A 440 -26.36 -13.55 13.47
C SER A 440 -24.89 -13.19 13.26
N PRO A 441 -23.95 -13.80 14.01
CA PRO A 441 -22.53 -13.59 13.77
C PRO A 441 -22.05 -14.13 12.41
N PRO A 442 -20.98 -13.56 11.81
CA PRO A 442 -20.42 -14.03 10.54
C PRO A 442 -19.93 -15.49 10.57
N ALA A 443 -20.14 -16.22 9.47
CA ALA A 443 -19.81 -17.65 9.33
C ALA A 443 -18.31 -17.96 9.11
N ALA A 444 -17.47 -16.96 8.86
CA ALA A 444 -16.04 -17.15 8.57
C ALA A 444 -15.23 -17.37 9.86
N THR A 445 -14.30 -18.33 9.87
CA THR A 445 -13.35 -18.55 10.98
C THR A 445 -12.42 -17.34 11.11
N PRO A 446 -12.57 -16.54 12.17
CA PRO A 446 -11.89 -15.25 12.23
C PRO A 446 -10.43 -15.40 12.70
N LYS A 447 -9.53 -14.56 12.16
CA LYS A 447 -8.11 -14.55 12.56
C LYS A 447 -7.96 -14.00 13.98
N ARG A 448 -7.44 -14.83 14.89
CA ARG A 448 -7.21 -14.50 16.32
C ARG A 448 -6.55 -13.14 16.51
N LYS A 449 -7.02 -12.39 17.50
CA LYS A 449 -6.55 -11.04 17.85
C LYS A 449 -6.08 -11.04 19.29
N PHE A 450 -4.93 -10.43 19.54
CA PHE A 450 -4.30 -10.45 20.85
C PHE A 450 -4.08 -9.04 21.41
N ALA A 451 -3.91 -8.98 22.73
CA ALA A 451 -3.53 -7.78 23.45
C ALA A 451 -2.56 -8.09 24.59
N TRP A 452 -1.72 -7.12 24.94
CA TRP A 452 -0.83 -7.18 26.10
C TRP A 452 -1.50 -6.71 27.39
N LEU A 453 -2.41 -5.75 27.25
CA LEU A 453 -3.18 -5.19 28.36
C LEU A 453 -4.67 -5.18 27.98
N VAL A 454 -5.53 -5.32 28.97
CA VAL A 454 -6.98 -5.51 28.76
C VAL A 454 -7.79 -4.60 29.67
N ALA A 455 -9.04 -4.36 29.28
CA ALA A 455 -9.95 -3.52 30.05
C ALA A 455 -10.46 -4.27 31.30
N PRO A 456 -10.82 -3.57 32.39
CA PRO A 456 -11.27 -4.19 33.65
C PRO A 456 -12.43 -5.19 33.55
N ASN A 457 -13.29 -5.02 32.53
CA ASN A 457 -14.53 -5.76 32.31
C ASN A 457 -14.47 -6.72 31.10
N SER A 458 -13.28 -7.05 30.58
CA SER A 458 -13.17 -8.06 29.52
C SER A 458 -13.44 -9.45 30.10
N SER A 459 -14.63 -10.01 29.85
CA SER A 459 -14.92 -11.41 30.12
C SER A 459 -14.19 -12.29 29.11
N PHE A 460 -13.28 -13.14 29.60
CA PHE A 460 -12.55 -14.11 28.80
C PHE A 460 -13.31 -15.44 28.78
N ASN A 461 -14.23 -15.58 27.83
CA ASN A 461 -14.72 -16.91 27.45
C ASN A 461 -13.92 -17.37 26.23
N ALA A 462 -13.27 -18.53 26.35
CA ALA A 462 -12.41 -19.12 25.32
C ALA A 462 -13.17 -19.75 24.14
N GLU A 463 -14.50 -19.71 24.17
CA GLU A 463 -15.35 -20.10 23.05
C GLU A 463 -15.58 -18.88 22.15
N GLN A 464 -15.73 -19.10 20.85
CA GLN A 464 -15.81 -18.09 19.77
C GLN A 464 -17.02 -17.16 19.91
N ASP A 465 -17.04 -16.33 20.94
CA ASP A 465 -18.11 -15.40 21.22
C ASP A 465 -17.89 -14.12 20.42
N TRP A 466 -18.64 -14.03 19.33
CA TRP A 466 -18.85 -12.78 18.62
C TRP A 466 -19.61 -11.80 19.52
N LYS A 467 -19.00 -10.66 19.84
CA LYS A 467 -19.60 -9.60 20.63
C LYS A 467 -20.10 -8.47 19.71
N ALA A 468 -21.35 -8.06 19.86
CA ALA A 468 -21.84 -6.86 19.17
C ALA A 468 -21.09 -5.61 19.68
N ALA A 469 -20.72 -4.69 18.80
CA ALA A 469 -20.15 -3.41 19.20
C ALA A 469 -21.25 -2.54 19.84
N ASP A 470 -21.14 -2.28 21.15
CA ASP A 470 -22.11 -1.44 21.87
C ASP A 470 -21.91 0.06 21.62
N ALA A 471 -20.77 0.48 21.03
CA ALA A 471 -20.40 1.87 20.77
C ALA A 471 -19.37 2.03 19.62
N PRO A 472 -19.20 3.24 19.06
CA PRO A 472 -18.12 3.56 18.11
C PRO A 472 -16.73 3.31 18.69
N PHE A 473 -15.72 3.13 17.82
CA PHE A 473 -14.33 2.92 18.23
C PHE A 473 -13.78 4.16 18.96
N ASP A 474 -13.45 4.02 20.24
CA ASP A 474 -12.84 5.07 21.05
C ASP A 474 -11.33 5.19 20.73
N PRO A 475 -10.85 6.31 20.16
CA PRO A 475 -9.43 6.53 19.87
C PRO A 475 -8.56 6.60 21.13
N LEU A 476 -9.14 6.82 22.32
CA LEU A 476 -8.47 6.79 23.61
C LEU A 476 -8.65 5.44 24.35
N GLN A 477 -9.18 4.41 23.69
CA GLN A 477 -9.39 3.08 24.27
C GLN A 477 -8.11 2.51 24.92
N TYR A 478 -6.94 2.90 24.44
CA TYR A 478 -5.65 2.49 25.00
C TYR A 478 -5.48 2.89 26.49
N GLN A 479 -6.13 3.97 26.93
CA GLN A 479 -6.11 4.44 28.33
C GLN A 479 -6.97 3.56 29.24
N GLN A 480 -7.90 2.78 28.68
CA GLN A 480 -8.82 1.92 29.42
C GLN A 480 -8.27 0.51 29.65
N GLN A 481 -7.10 0.19 29.09
CA GLN A 481 -6.45 -1.12 29.18
C GLN A 481 -5.59 -1.21 30.44
N THR A 482 -6.26 -1.30 31.60
CA THR A 482 -5.61 -1.14 32.91
C THR A 482 -5.32 -2.46 33.65
N LYS A 483 -5.66 -3.62 33.07
CA LYS A 483 -5.43 -4.97 33.63
C LYS A 483 -4.61 -5.85 32.68
N GLY A 484 -4.28 -7.07 33.11
CA GLY A 484 -3.58 -8.08 32.29
C GLY A 484 -2.05 -8.01 32.35
N PHE A 485 -1.49 -7.13 33.18
CA PHE A 485 -0.05 -6.90 33.24
C PHE A 485 0.72 -8.08 33.82
N GLU A 486 0.29 -8.67 34.93
CA GLU A 486 1.00 -9.76 35.59
C GLU A 486 1.05 -11.02 34.72
N GLU A 487 -0.05 -11.33 34.02
CA GLU A 487 -0.11 -12.44 33.06
C GLU A 487 0.84 -12.18 31.88
N SER A 488 0.81 -10.96 31.32
CA SER A 488 1.72 -10.56 30.24
C SER A 488 3.18 -10.53 30.65
N TYR A 489 3.49 -10.09 31.87
CA TYR A 489 4.84 -10.09 32.43
C TYR A 489 5.37 -11.53 32.58
N THR A 490 4.58 -12.40 33.22
CA THR A 490 4.93 -13.82 33.41
C THR A 490 5.10 -14.54 32.07
N TYR A 491 4.20 -14.29 31.12
CA TYR A 491 4.30 -14.83 29.77
C TYR A 491 5.59 -14.41 29.05
N LEU A 492 5.95 -13.12 29.13
CA LEU A 492 7.19 -12.61 28.53
C LEU A 492 8.45 -13.19 29.18
N GLU A 493 8.50 -13.30 30.51
CA GLU A 493 9.63 -13.93 31.21
C GLU A 493 9.82 -15.39 30.77
N ASN A 494 8.74 -16.14 30.64
CA ASN A 494 8.79 -17.53 30.15
C ASN A 494 9.24 -17.59 28.70
N ALA A 495 8.64 -16.78 27.80
CA ALA A 495 9.00 -16.74 26.39
C ALA A 495 10.47 -16.35 26.18
N ILE A 496 10.99 -15.39 26.95
CA ILE A 496 12.41 -14.99 26.89
C ILE A 496 13.32 -16.12 27.39
N SER A 497 12.92 -16.83 28.45
CA SER A 497 13.69 -17.95 29.01
C SER A 497 13.74 -19.15 28.06
N GLU A 498 12.63 -19.42 27.35
CA GLU A 498 12.53 -20.51 26.36
C GLU A 498 13.26 -20.21 25.05
N ILE A 499 13.07 -19.00 24.50
CA ILE A 499 13.65 -18.62 23.20
C ILE A 499 15.12 -18.22 23.34
N GLY A 500 15.48 -17.60 24.47
CA GLY A 500 16.83 -17.16 24.83
C GLY A 500 17.42 -16.08 23.91
N ASN A 501 18.48 -15.43 24.39
CA ASN A 501 19.39 -14.58 23.61
C ASN A 501 18.72 -13.42 22.84
N PHE A 502 18.22 -12.42 23.56
CA PHE A 502 17.78 -11.14 22.97
C PHE A 502 18.72 -10.00 23.39
N ASP A 503 19.19 -9.24 22.42
CA ASP A 503 19.98 -8.02 22.65
C ASP A 503 19.08 -6.83 22.99
N GLY A 504 17.90 -6.76 22.38
CA GLY A 504 16.99 -5.62 22.55
C GLY A 504 15.51 -6.00 22.47
N ILE A 505 14.68 -5.03 22.81
CA ILE A 505 13.22 -5.13 22.72
C ILE A 505 12.67 -4.01 21.84
N LEU A 506 11.70 -4.33 20.99
CA LEU A 506 10.96 -3.39 20.16
C LEU A 506 9.48 -3.54 20.44
N GLY A 507 8.82 -2.46 20.82
CA GLY A 507 7.37 -2.43 20.97
C GLY A 507 6.72 -1.42 20.05
N PHE A 508 5.50 -1.72 19.58
CA PHE A 508 4.67 -0.80 18.82
C PHE A 508 3.32 -0.58 19.50
N SER A 509 2.89 0.68 19.65
CA SER A 509 1.59 1.03 20.26
C SER A 509 1.45 0.42 21.66
N GLN A 510 0.40 -0.36 21.94
CA GLN A 510 0.25 -1.11 23.20
C GLN A 510 1.47 -2.00 23.51
N GLY A 511 2.12 -2.58 22.49
CA GLY A 511 3.34 -3.36 22.68
C GLY A 511 4.53 -2.52 23.17
N ALA A 512 4.59 -1.24 22.81
CA ALA A 512 5.58 -0.30 23.34
C ALA A 512 5.30 0.04 24.81
N ALA A 513 4.04 0.24 25.17
CA ALA A 513 3.63 0.43 26.56
C ALA A 513 3.99 -0.80 27.41
N MET A 514 3.65 -2.02 26.95
CA MET A 514 3.98 -3.26 27.64
C MET A 514 5.50 -3.48 27.73
N ALA A 515 6.26 -3.24 26.66
CA ALA A 515 7.71 -3.36 26.68
C ALA A 515 8.36 -2.44 27.73
N ALA A 516 7.86 -1.21 27.88
CA ALA A 516 8.36 -0.27 28.87
C ALA A 516 8.00 -0.72 30.30
N LEU A 517 6.77 -1.17 30.53
CA LEU A 517 6.35 -1.74 31.82
C LEU A 517 7.20 -2.97 32.18
N PHE A 518 7.46 -3.84 31.21
CA PHE A 518 8.30 -5.02 31.38
C PHE A 518 9.73 -4.65 31.79
N CYS A 519 10.36 -3.72 31.07
CA CYS A 519 11.70 -3.24 31.42
C CYS A 519 11.74 -2.60 32.81
N ARG A 520 10.71 -1.84 33.18
CA ARG A 520 10.63 -1.22 34.51
C ARG A 520 10.47 -2.25 35.63
N GLN A 521 9.61 -3.25 35.43
CA GLN A 521 9.43 -4.32 36.42
C GLN A 521 10.70 -5.16 36.56
N GLN A 522 11.41 -5.46 35.46
CA GLN A 522 12.73 -6.09 35.51
C GLN A 522 13.74 -5.24 36.28
N GLN A 523 13.79 -3.92 36.05
CA GLN A 523 14.66 -3.04 36.82
C GLN A 523 14.34 -3.07 38.32
N LYS A 524 13.05 -3.08 38.69
CA LYS A 524 12.62 -3.15 40.09
C LYS A 524 12.99 -4.47 40.76
N THR A 525 12.89 -5.58 40.03
CA THR A 525 13.08 -6.95 40.56
C THR A 525 14.52 -7.45 40.46
N CYS A 526 15.24 -7.09 39.41
CA CYS A 526 16.59 -7.56 39.09
C CYS A 526 17.65 -6.45 39.16
N GLY A 527 17.28 -5.22 39.49
CA GLY A 527 18.18 -4.06 39.55
C GLY A 527 18.48 -3.39 38.19
N SER A 528 18.25 -4.10 37.08
CA SER A 528 18.38 -3.56 35.71
C SER A 528 17.52 -4.34 34.70
N PRO A 529 17.12 -3.74 33.57
CA PRO A 529 16.48 -4.46 32.47
C PRO A 529 17.43 -5.50 31.85
N LYS A 530 16.90 -6.64 31.38
CA LYS A 530 17.72 -7.71 30.76
C LYS A 530 18.18 -7.37 29.33
N PHE A 531 17.67 -6.31 28.74
CA PHE A 531 18.00 -5.87 27.39
C PHE A 531 19.12 -4.83 27.38
N ARG A 532 19.91 -4.80 26.30
CA ARG A 532 20.94 -3.79 26.07
C ARG A 532 20.33 -2.47 25.57
N PHE A 533 19.20 -2.54 24.87
CA PHE A 533 18.47 -1.38 24.37
C PHE A 533 16.97 -1.66 24.17
N GLY A 534 16.19 -0.58 24.06
CA GLY A 534 14.76 -0.62 23.74
C GLY A 534 14.37 0.31 22.58
N MET A 535 13.43 -0.11 21.75
CA MET A 535 12.83 0.70 20.69
C MET A 535 11.32 0.81 20.91
N PHE A 536 10.82 2.01 21.14
CA PHE A 536 9.44 2.27 21.53
C PHE A 536 8.75 3.11 20.46
N CYS A 537 7.92 2.47 19.63
CA CYS A 537 7.27 3.13 18.50
C CYS A 537 5.80 3.46 18.81
N SER A 538 5.43 4.74 18.75
CA SER A 538 4.10 5.25 19.10
C SER A 538 3.57 4.67 20.44
N GLY A 539 4.43 4.59 21.46
CA GLY A 539 4.06 4.08 22.78
C GLY A 539 3.43 5.13 23.68
N TYR A 540 2.93 4.71 24.84
CA TYR A 540 2.33 5.57 25.86
C TYR A 540 2.59 5.00 27.27
N PRO A 541 2.55 5.82 28.32
CA PRO A 541 2.50 5.35 29.70
C PRO A 541 1.19 4.59 29.94
N ALA A 542 1.27 3.27 30.10
CA ALA A 542 0.12 2.50 30.55
C ALA A 542 -0.13 2.80 32.05
N PRO A 543 -1.37 3.12 32.45
CA PRO A 543 -1.72 3.41 33.84
C PRO A 543 -1.89 2.12 34.64
N VAL A 544 -0.86 1.25 34.60
CA VAL A 544 -0.85 -0.06 35.23
C VAL A 544 0.38 -0.18 36.10
N GLY A 545 0.20 -0.68 37.32
CA GLY A 545 1.26 -0.85 38.32
C GLY A 545 1.66 0.44 39.04
N ASN A 546 1.85 0.36 40.36
CA ASN A 546 2.45 1.45 41.13
C ASN A 546 3.96 1.40 40.94
N PHE A 547 4.42 2.16 39.95
CA PHE A 547 5.82 2.31 39.63
C PHE A 547 6.32 3.64 40.19
N ASP A 548 7.05 3.57 41.30
CA ASP A 548 7.70 4.72 41.92
C ASP A 548 8.64 5.40 40.92
N GLY A 549 8.73 6.74 40.97
CA GLY A 549 9.21 7.64 39.91
C GLY A 549 10.69 7.56 39.49
N GLU A 550 11.37 6.44 39.67
CA GLU A 550 12.72 6.20 39.15
C GLU A 550 12.69 5.98 37.62
N PRO A 551 13.51 6.73 36.85
CA PRO A 551 13.61 6.54 35.41
C PRO A 551 14.07 5.12 35.02
N ILE A 552 13.59 4.64 33.86
CA ILE A 552 14.05 3.37 33.28
C ILE A 552 15.47 3.56 32.75
N LYS A 553 16.42 2.78 33.28
CA LYS A 553 17.83 2.77 32.92
C LYS A 553 18.06 1.80 31.77
N LEU A 554 17.62 2.19 30.58
CA LEU A 554 17.78 1.42 29.35
C LEU A 554 18.03 2.39 28.20
N PRO A 555 19.15 2.25 27.46
CA PRO A 555 19.32 3.00 26.22
C PRO A 555 18.13 2.79 25.29
N SER A 556 17.46 3.87 24.91
CA SER A 556 16.17 3.80 24.23
C SER A 556 16.08 4.70 23.00
N LEU A 557 15.38 4.20 21.98
CA LEU A 557 14.95 4.97 20.83
C LEU A 557 13.43 5.04 20.80
N HIS A 558 12.90 6.25 20.88
CA HIS A 558 11.48 6.52 20.80
C HIS A 558 11.15 7.09 19.41
N CYS A 559 10.26 6.42 18.68
CA CYS A 559 9.84 6.86 17.34
C CYS A 559 8.33 7.08 17.33
N PHE A 560 7.87 8.29 17.06
CA PHE A 560 6.42 8.58 17.07
C PHE A 560 6.06 9.75 16.17
N GLY A 561 4.76 9.85 15.83
CA GLY A 561 4.26 10.95 15.02
C GLY A 561 4.48 12.30 15.72
N ASN A 562 5.01 13.31 15.02
CA ASN A 562 5.05 14.70 15.52
C ASN A 562 3.64 15.30 15.56
N GLY A 563 3.49 16.53 16.07
CA GLY A 563 2.20 17.23 16.13
C GLY A 563 1.49 17.39 14.76
N GLU A 564 2.25 17.42 13.66
CA GLU A 564 1.74 17.48 12.28
C GLU A 564 1.48 16.09 11.67
N GLY A 565 2.09 15.04 12.21
CA GLY A 565 2.03 13.67 11.68
C GLY A 565 0.71 12.97 11.92
N HIS A 566 -0.19 13.57 12.71
CA HIS A 566 -1.53 13.07 12.99
C HIS A 566 -1.54 11.59 13.45
N ASP A 567 -0.71 11.22 14.44
CA ASP A 567 -0.92 9.96 15.16
C ASP A 567 -2.23 10.07 15.97
N ARG A 568 -3.31 9.54 15.40
CA ARG A 568 -4.66 9.58 15.96
C ARG A 568 -4.97 8.41 16.89
N GLN A 569 -4.06 7.45 16.99
CA GLN A 569 -4.21 6.32 17.90
C GLN A 569 -3.55 6.66 19.23
N ILE A 570 -2.33 7.21 19.18
CA ILE A 570 -1.58 7.62 20.37
C ILE A 570 -1.15 9.07 20.19
N ALA A 571 -1.62 9.95 21.07
CA ALA A 571 -1.26 11.36 21.01
C ALA A 571 0.27 11.53 21.16
N ASN A 572 0.89 12.40 20.35
CA ASN A 572 2.33 12.71 20.42
C ASN A 572 2.79 12.97 21.87
N ARG A 573 2.02 13.75 22.63
CA ARG A 573 2.29 14.03 24.05
C ARG A 573 2.43 12.76 24.90
N ALA A 574 1.60 11.74 24.65
CA ALA A 574 1.67 10.48 25.40
C ALA A 574 2.94 9.71 25.04
N SER A 575 3.36 9.72 23.78
CA SER A 575 4.65 9.13 23.40
C SER A 575 5.85 9.89 23.95
N ALA A 576 5.77 11.22 24.01
CA ALA A 576 6.77 12.06 24.66
C ALA A 576 6.82 11.83 26.19
N GLU A 577 5.67 11.68 26.84
CA GLU A 577 5.57 11.29 28.26
C GLU A 577 6.21 9.92 28.52
N LEU A 578 6.00 8.94 27.63
CA LEU A 578 6.70 7.65 27.74
C LEU A 578 8.21 7.82 27.54
N ALA A 579 8.67 8.67 26.63
CA ALA A 579 10.09 8.94 26.45
C ALA A 579 10.72 9.59 27.70
N GLY A 580 9.99 10.51 28.35
CA GLY A 580 10.40 11.17 29.60
C GLY A 580 10.49 10.24 30.81
N GLN A 581 10.04 8.99 30.68
CA GLN A 581 10.16 7.96 31.71
C GLN A 581 11.49 7.18 31.66
N PHE A 582 12.32 7.42 30.64
CA PHE A 582 13.65 6.84 30.50
C PHE A 582 14.72 7.86 30.92
N GLN A 583 15.91 7.37 31.28
CA GLN A 583 17.01 8.25 31.68
C GLN A 583 17.44 9.14 30.49
N LEU A 584 17.53 10.45 30.74
CA LEU A 584 17.63 11.48 29.69
C LEU A 584 18.91 11.37 28.83
N ASP A 585 20.01 10.93 29.43
CA ASP A 585 21.33 10.81 28.81
C ASP A 585 21.44 9.63 27.82
N CYS A 586 20.48 8.72 27.82
CA CYS A 586 20.45 7.54 26.94
C CYS A 586 19.11 7.34 26.22
N CYS A 587 18.24 8.36 26.21
CA CYS A 587 16.98 8.39 25.48
C CYS A 587 17.10 9.24 24.21
N SER A 588 16.85 8.63 23.04
CA SER A 588 16.83 9.30 21.75
C SER A 588 15.42 9.37 21.17
N VAL A 589 15.03 10.52 20.63
CA VAL A 589 13.69 10.72 20.05
C VAL A 589 13.78 10.97 18.54
N VAL A 590 12.92 10.30 17.79
CA VAL A 590 12.71 10.48 16.35
C VAL A 590 11.23 10.75 16.10
N GLU A 591 10.90 12.03 15.97
CA GLU A 591 9.57 12.43 15.55
C GLU A 591 9.42 12.43 14.03
N HIS A 592 8.26 12.04 13.51
CA HIS A 592 8.00 11.96 12.07
C HIS A 592 6.58 12.37 11.67
N ASP A 593 6.38 12.71 10.41
CA ASP A 593 5.11 13.18 9.85
C ASP A 593 4.18 12.03 9.35
N LEU A 594 4.57 10.77 9.56
CA LEU A 594 3.90 9.59 8.97
C LEU A 594 2.76 8.99 9.81
N GLY A 595 2.42 9.55 10.97
CA GLY A 595 1.34 9.08 11.85
C GLY A 595 1.66 7.81 12.65
N HIS A 596 0.67 6.93 12.87
CA HIS A 596 0.81 5.73 13.71
C HIS A 596 1.54 4.57 13.00
N ILE A 597 2.83 4.70 12.76
CA ILE A 597 3.66 3.74 12.01
C ILE A 597 5.13 3.78 12.46
N ILE A 598 5.88 2.69 12.26
CA ILE A 598 7.35 2.71 12.37
C ILE A 598 7.95 3.30 11.07
N PRO A 599 8.69 4.41 11.13
CA PRO A 599 9.13 5.12 9.93
C PRO A 599 10.30 4.37 9.26
N THR A 600 10.12 3.96 8.00
CA THR A 600 11.13 3.20 7.23
C THR A 600 11.77 3.99 6.09
N ARG A 601 11.46 5.29 5.99
CA ARG A 601 12.02 6.22 5.00
C ARG A 601 13.17 7.02 5.62
N SER A 602 14.10 7.46 4.78
CA SER A 602 15.10 8.45 5.17
C SER A 602 14.41 9.79 5.46
N PRO A 603 14.85 10.57 6.47
CA PRO A 603 16.02 10.35 7.31
C PRO A 603 15.79 9.42 8.52
N TYR A 604 14.54 9.07 8.84
CA TYR A 604 14.19 8.35 10.07
C TYR A 604 14.81 6.97 10.20
N ILE A 605 14.81 6.20 9.10
CA ILE A 605 15.40 4.86 9.10
C ILE A 605 16.91 4.87 9.29
N ASP A 606 17.58 5.97 8.90
CA ASP A 606 19.01 6.11 9.06
C ASP A 606 19.32 6.33 10.55
N ARG A 607 18.54 7.17 11.25
CA ARG A 607 18.61 7.29 12.71
C ARG A 607 18.37 5.98 13.46
N ILE A 608 17.42 5.16 13.00
CA ILE A 608 17.19 3.82 13.58
C ILE A 608 18.43 2.92 13.40
N LYS A 609 19.07 2.96 12.23
CA LYS A 609 20.29 2.19 11.97
C LYS A 609 21.46 2.70 12.81
N ASP A 610 21.62 4.01 12.93
CA ASP A 610 22.69 4.62 13.72
C ASP A 610 22.56 4.21 15.20
N PHE A 611 21.33 4.27 15.73
CA PHE A 611 21.03 3.80 17.08
C PHE A 611 21.37 2.32 17.25
N LEU A 612 20.97 1.45 16.32
CA LEU A 612 21.28 0.01 16.44
C LEU A 612 22.77 -0.30 16.25
N SER A 613 23.47 0.47 15.43
CA SER A 613 24.88 0.26 15.13
C SER A 613 25.80 0.57 16.31
N SER A 614 25.35 1.34 17.30
CA SER A 614 26.12 1.54 18.54
C SER A 614 26.14 0.31 19.46
N PHE A 615 25.37 -0.73 19.14
CA PHE A 615 25.31 -2.00 19.89
C PHE A 615 25.88 -3.20 19.12
N LEU A 616 26.25 -3.01 17.85
CA LEU A 616 27.04 -3.96 17.06
C LEU A 616 28.53 -3.80 17.40
#